data_AF-A0A969AZ93-F1
#
_entry.id   AF-A0A969AZ93-F1
#
_cell.length_a   1.000
_cell.length_b   1.000
_cell.length_c   1.000
_cell.angle_alpha   90.00
_cell.angle_beta   90.00
_cell.angle_gamma   90.00
#
_symmetry.space_group_name_H-M   'P 1'
#
loop_
_entity.id
_entity.type
_entity.pdbx_description
1 polymer ?
#
loop_
_entity_poly.entity_id
_entity_poly.type
_entity_poly.pdbx_seq_one_letter_code
_entity_poly.pdbx_strand_id
1 'polypeptide(L)'
;MKEIIKSYAEYAALTLEFIGITVIAVVTLYIIAYGIIKMLQQSNRFEIYELVRKRLGYGILLGLEILVGADIVHTVAVDLSFSTVGVLAIIVIIRTVLSFSLDVEIKGKWPWQEKKG
;
A
#
# COMPACT_ATOMS: atom_id res chain seq x y z
N MET A 1 14.85 -18.90 22.19
CA MET A 1 14.76 -17.42 22.06
C MET A 1 14.48 -16.99 20.62
N LYS A 2 15.27 -17.43 19.62
CA LYS A 2 14.99 -17.15 18.20
C LYS A 2 13.63 -17.66 17.71
N GLU A 3 13.20 -18.85 18.10
CA GLU A 3 11.89 -19.41 17.69
C GLU A 3 10.69 -18.63 18.23
N ILE A 4 10.80 -18.09 19.45
CA ILE A 4 9.76 -17.27 20.07
C ILE A 4 9.62 -15.96 19.30
N ILE A 5 10.75 -15.29 18.99
CA ILE A 5 10.77 -14.04 18.23
C ILE A 5 10.21 -14.23 16.82
N LYS A 6 10.56 -15.34 16.15
CA LYS A 6 10.02 -15.70 14.83
C LYS A 6 8.51 -15.81 14.85
N SER A 7 7.96 -16.56 15.79
CA SER A 7 6.52 -16.78 15.85
C SER A 7 5.76 -15.49 16.12
N TYR A 8 6.22 -14.65 17.06
CA TYR A 8 5.61 -13.33 17.28
C TYR A 8 5.67 -12.42 16.07
N ALA A 9 6.79 -12.43 15.34
CA ALA A 9 6.96 -11.59 14.17
C ALA A 9 6.13 -12.07 12.97
N GLU A 10 5.96 -13.38 12.78
CA GLU A 10 5.03 -13.94 11.78
C GLU A 10 3.59 -13.52 12.07
N TYR A 11 3.12 -13.64 13.32
CA TYR A 11 1.79 -13.17 13.69
C TYR A 11 1.64 -11.66 13.48
N ALA A 12 2.65 -10.86 13.87
CA ALA A 12 2.64 -9.43 13.65
C ALA A 12 2.55 -9.07 12.16
N ALA A 13 3.38 -9.70 11.31
CA ALA A 13 3.35 -9.49 9.87
C ALA A 13 1.98 -9.82 9.27
N LEU A 14 1.41 -10.99 9.62
CA LEU A 14 0.09 -11.40 9.15
C LEU A 14 -1.02 -10.43 9.58
N THR A 15 -0.97 -9.95 10.83
CA THR A 15 -1.96 -8.96 11.28
C THR A 15 -1.84 -7.63 10.53
N LEU A 16 -0.62 -7.17 10.28
CA LEU A 16 -0.38 -5.93 9.51
C LEU A 16 -0.82 -6.10 8.06
N GLU A 17 -0.53 -7.24 7.43
CA GLU A 17 -1.01 -7.55 6.08
C GLU A 17 -2.54 -7.51 6.01
N PHE A 18 -3.19 -8.20 6.94
CA PHE A 18 -4.64 -8.24 7.00
C PHE A 18 -5.25 -6.86 7.18
N ILE A 19 -4.68 -6.04 8.07
CA ILE A 19 -5.13 -4.65 8.28
C ILE A 19 -4.92 -3.83 7.00
N GLY A 20 -3.74 -3.90 6.39
CA GLY A 20 -3.43 -3.16 5.16
C GLY A 20 -4.39 -3.50 4.03
N ILE A 21 -4.61 -4.79 3.76
CA ILE A 21 -5.57 -5.25 2.75
C ILE A 21 -6.98 -4.77 3.07
N THR A 22 -7.41 -4.87 4.33
CA THR A 22 -8.74 -4.44 4.77
C THR A 22 -8.93 -2.93 4.57
N VAL A 23 -7.94 -2.12 4.92
CA VAL A 23 -7.99 -0.66 4.72
C VAL A 23 -8.11 -0.32 3.24
N ILE A 24 -7.29 -0.93 2.37
CA ILE A 24 -7.37 -0.71 0.93
C ILE A 24 -8.75 -1.07 0.40
N ALA A 25 -9.27 -2.25 0.77
CA ALA A 25 -10.55 -2.74 0.30
C ALA A 25 -11.70 -1.82 0.74
N VAL A 26 -11.78 -1.49 2.04
CA VAL A 26 -12.86 -0.68 2.61
C VAL A 26 -12.83 0.75 2.05
N VAL A 27 -11.66 1.38 2.01
CA VAL A 27 -11.54 2.75 1.50
C VAL A 27 -11.86 2.82 0.01
N THR A 28 -11.38 1.86 -0.78
CA THR A 28 -11.68 1.77 -2.21
C THR A 28 -13.19 1.62 -2.45
N LEU A 29 -13.85 0.67 -1.77
CA LEU A 29 -15.29 0.46 -1.88
C LEU A 29 -16.08 1.71 -1.46
N TYR A 30 -15.70 2.33 -0.35
CA TYR A 30 -16.35 3.55 0.15
C TYR A 30 -16.26 4.70 -0.87
N ILE A 31 -15.08 4.96 -1.43
CA ILE A 31 -14.87 6.07 -2.35
C ILE A 31 -15.57 5.83 -3.69
N ILE A 32 -15.57 4.58 -4.18
CA ILE A 32 -16.31 4.21 -5.40
C ILE A 32 -17.81 4.41 -5.18
N ALA A 33 -18.37 3.90 -4.08
CA ALA A 33 -19.79 4.06 -3.74
C ALA A 33 -20.18 5.54 -3.63
N TYR A 34 -19.36 6.33 -2.92
CA TYR A 34 -19.52 7.78 -2.83
C TYR A 34 -19.51 8.44 -4.22
N GLY A 35 -18.56 8.06 -5.08
CA GLY A 35 -18.43 8.57 -6.44
C GLY A 35 -19.67 8.29 -7.30
N ILE A 36 -20.20 7.06 -7.24
CA ILE A 36 -21.42 6.65 -7.96
C ILE A 36 -22.62 7.48 -7.50
N ILE A 37 -22.83 7.60 -6.18
CA ILE A 37 -23.95 8.37 -5.62
C ILE A 37 -23.85 9.85 -6.07
N LYS A 38 -22.66 10.45 -5.99
CA LYS A 38 -22.45 11.84 -6.42
C LYS A 38 -22.64 12.03 -7.92
N MET A 39 -22.20 11.09 -8.75
CA MET A 39 -22.40 11.13 -10.21
C MET A 39 -23.87 11.04 -10.61
N LEU A 40 -24.69 10.34 -9.83
CA LEU A 40 -26.14 10.29 -10.04
C LEU A 40 -26.85 11.59 -9.61
N GLN A 41 -26.26 12.35 -8.69
CA GLN A 41 -26.85 13.57 -8.12
C GLN A 41 -26.41 14.88 -8.81
N GLN A 42 -25.29 14.91 -9.53
CA GLN A 42 -24.72 16.15 -10.09
C GLN A 42 -24.30 16.01 -11.57
N SER A 43 -24.49 17.09 -12.35
CA SER A 43 -24.12 17.14 -13.77
C SER A 43 -22.61 17.24 -14.04
N ASN A 44 -21.80 17.73 -13.09
CA ASN A 44 -20.37 17.95 -13.33
C ASN A 44 -19.55 16.68 -13.06
N ARG A 45 -19.65 15.72 -13.99
CA ARG A 45 -18.99 14.41 -13.92
C ARG A 45 -17.46 14.50 -13.87
N PHE A 46 -16.89 15.54 -14.46
CA PHE A 46 -15.44 15.72 -14.54
C PHE A 46 -14.82 16.02 -13.17
N GLU A 47 -15.38 16.98 -12.43
CA GLU A 47 -14.90 17.32 -11.07
C GLU A 47 -15.04 16.16 -10.09
N ILE A 48 -16.10 15.35 -10.23
CA ILE A 48 -16.33 14.19 -9.37
C ILE A 48 -15.29 13.10 -9.65
N TYR A 49 -14.96 12.87 -10.93
CA TYR A 49 -13.95 11.89 -11.31
C TYR A 49 -12.56 12.26 -10.75
N GLU A 50 -12.14 13.52 -10.91
CA GLU A 50 -10.88 14.03 -10.32
C GLU A 50 -10.85 13.85 -8.80
N LEU A 51 -11.93 14.20 -8.11
CA LEU A 51 -12.05 14.06 -6.65
C LEU A 51 -11.96 12.59 -6.20
N VAL A 52 -12.67 11.69 -6.89
CA VAL A 52 -12.68 10.25 -6.61
C VAL A 52 -11.29 9.67 -6.83
N ARG A 53 -10.63 9.98 -7.95
CA ARG A 53 -9.29 9.50 -8.26
C ARG A 53 -8.27 9.95 -7.22
N LYS A 54 -8.31 11.23 -6.82
CA LYS A 54 -7.42 11.77 -5.79
C LYS A 54 -7.63 11.08 -4.43
N ARG A 55 -8.88 10.91 -4.01
CA ARG A 55 -9.20 10.23 -2.74
C ARG A 55 -8.80 8.76 -2.75
N LEU A 56 -9.01 8.06 -3.88
CA LEU A 56 -8.58 6.68 -4.05
C LEU A 56 -7.07 6.56 -3.90
N GLY A 57 -6.31 7.46 -4.53
CA GLY A 57 -4.86 7.51 -4.41
C GLY A 57 -4.39 7.60 -2.95
N TYR A 58 -4.95 8.52 -2.17
CA TYR A 58 -4.60 8.65 -0.74
C TYR A 58 -5.01 7.42 0.09
N GLY A 59 -6.17 6.83 -0.20
CA GLY A 59 -6.64 5.64 0.48
C GLY A 59 -5.75 4.41 0.24
N ILE A 60 -5.34 4.21 -1.01
CA ILE A 60 -4.43 3.12 -1.39
C ILE A 60 -3.05 3.35 -0.77
N LEU A 61 -2.54 4.58 -0.80
CA LEU A 61 -1.23 4.93 -0.23
C LEU A 61 -1.16 4.61 1.28
N LEU A 62 -2.22 4.92 2.04
CA LEU A 62 -2.32 4.56 3.44
C LEU A 62 -2.23 3.04 3.67
N GLY A 63 -2.95 2.26 2.87
CA GLY A 63 -2.88 0.81 2.94
C GLY A 63 -1.50 0.26 2.58
N LEU A 64 -0.84 0.86 1.60
CA LEU A 64 0.51 0.50 1.20
C LEU A 64 1.54 0.81 2.30
N GLU A 65 1.41 1.91 3.04
CA GLU A 65 2.29 2.20 4.19
C GLU A 65 2.22 1.08 5.25
N ILE A 66 1.01 0.59 5.54
CA ILE A 66 0.80 -0.53 6.47
C ILE A 66 1.39 -1.83 5.92
N LEU A 67 1.14 -2.12 4.64
CA LEU A 67 1.69 -3.30 3.98
C LEU A 67 3.21 -3.27 4.03
N VAL A 68 3.86 -2.16 3.65
CA VAL A 68 5.33 -1.98 3.71
C VAL A 68 5.86 -2.31 5.10
N GLY A 69 5.17 -1.87 6.17
CA GLY A 69 5.52 -2.25 7.54
C GLY A 69 5.49 -3.77 7.77
N ALA A 70 4.48 -4.46 7.24
CA ALA A 70 4.39 -5.92 7.32
C ALA A 70 5.57 -6.64 6.66
N ASP A 71 6.05 -6.15 5.50
CA ASP A 71 7.24 -6.72 4.84
C ASP A 71 8.51 -6.49 5.63
N ILE A 72 8.65 -5.33 6.27
CA ILE A 72 9.81 -5.07 7.13
C ILE A 72 9.82 -6.09 8.28
N VAL A 73 8.68 -6.34 8.92
CA VAL A 73 8.58 -7.37 9.97
C VAL A 73 8.91 -8.76 9.42
N HIS A 74 8.37 -9.12 8.25
CA HIS A 74 8.63 -10.40 7.61
C HIS A 74 10.13 -10.60 7.24
N THR A 75 10.79 -9.54 6.78
CA THR A 75 12.22 -9.59 6.40
C THR A 75 13.14 -9.71 7.61
N VAL A 76 12.79 -9.12 8.75
CA VAL A 76 13.58 -9.20 10.00
C VAL A 76 13.34 -10.52 10.74
N ALA A 77 12.15 -11.12 10.61
CA ALA A 77 11.75 -12.34 11.30
C ALA A 77 12.38 -13.62 10.74
N VAL A 78 12.57 -13.69 9.42
CA VAL A 78 12.97 -14.94 8.76
C VAL A 78 14.48 -15.14 8.84
N ASP A 79 14.94 -16.31 9.30
CA ASP A 79 16.36 -16.69 9.16
C ASP A 79 16.64 -16.87 7.66
N LEU A 80 17.44 -15.96 7.11
CA LEU A 80 17.77 -15.90 5.69
C LEU A 80 18.55 -17.15 5.24
N SER A 81 17.87 -18.13 4.64
CA SER A 81 18.50 -19.19 3.82
C SER A 81 18.50 -18.78 2.34
N PHE A 82 19.55 -19.07 1.58
CA PHE A 82 19.70 -18.60 0.19
C PHE A 82 18.46 -18.83 -0.72
N SER A 83 17.70 -19.91 -0.51
CA SER A 83 16.46 -20.17 -1.24
C SER A 83 15.30 -19.24 -0.82
N THR A 84 15.10 -19.03 0.47
CA THR A 84 14.03 -18.19 1.02
C THR A 84 14.30 -16.71 0.80
N VAL A 85 15.58 -16.29 0.88
CA VAL A 85 16.01 -14.93 0.57
C VAL A 85 15.69 -14.56 -0.87
N GLY A 86 15.87 -15.48 -1.82
CA GLY A 86 15.61 -15.20 -3.23
C GLY A 86 14.17 -14.79 -3.51
N VAL A 87 13.21 -15.55 -2.95
CA VAL A 87 11.78 -15.24 -3.09
C VAL A 87 11.43 -13.92 -2.39
N LEU A 88 11.93 -13.72 -1.18
CA LEU A 88 11.72 -12.49 -0.41
C LEU A 88 12.27 -11.25 -1.13
N ALA A 89 13.48 -11.34 -1.69
CA ALA A 89 14.12 -10.26 -2.44
C ALA A 89 13.29 -9.86 -3.67
N ILE A 90 12.71 -10.84 -4.38
CA ILE A 90 11.82 -10.60 -5.52
C ILE A 90 10.55 -9.87 -5.06
N ILE A 91 9.92 -10.32 -3.97
CA ILE A 91 8.71 -9.69 -3.42
C ILE A 91 8.98 -8.23 -3.03
N VAL A 92 10.09 -7.97 -2.33
CA VAL A 92 10.49 -6.61 -1.92
C VAL A 92 10.75 -5.71 -3.14
N ILE A 93 11.38 -6.24 -4.20
CA ILE A 93 11.59 -5.50 -5.45
C ILE A 93 10.25 -5.12 -6.10
N ILE A 94 9.35 -6.10 -6.26
CA ILE A 94 8.02 -5.87 -6.84
C ILE A 94 7.30 -4.78 -6.06
N ARG A 95 7.29 -4.89 -4.72
CA ARG A 95 6.66 -3.90 -3.85
C ARG A 95 7.28 -2.52 -4.02
N THR A 96 8.60 -2.44 -4.04
CA THR A 96 9.30 -1.17 -4.19
C THR A 96 8.90 -0.50 -5.50
N VAL A 97 8.91 -1.23 -6.61
CA VAL A 97 8.53 -0.70 -7.93
C VAL A 97 7.06 -0.27 -7.97
N LEU A 98 6.13 -1.08 -7.43
CA LEU A 98 4.71 -0.77 -7.41
C LEU A 98 4.40 0.46 -6.54
N SER A 99 4.94 0.52 -5.33
CA SER A 99 4.78 1.67 -4.44
C SER A 99 5.37 2.94 -5.06
N PHE A 100 6.53 2.84 -5.73
CA PHE A 100 7.11 3.97 -6.46
C PHE A 100 6.22 4.42 -7.62
N SER A 101 5.72 3.48 -8.42
CA SER A 101 4.88 3.79 -9.59
C SER A 101 3.60 4.52 -9.18
N LEU A 102 2.96 4.08 -8.09
CA LEU A 102 1.75 4.72 -7.56
C LEU A 102 2.04 6.12 -7.01
N ASP A 103 3.15 6.30 -6.28
CA ASP A 103 3.51 7.62 -5.74
C ASP A 103 3.82 8.63 -6.85
N VAL A 104 4.49 8.18 -7.93
CA VAL A 104 4.75 8.99 -9.13
C VAL A 104 3.46 9.34 -9.87
N GLU A 105 2.54 8.39 -10.02
CA GLU A 105 1.24 8.66 -10.66
C GLU A 105 0.43 9.71 -9.88
N ILE A 106 0.44 9.64 -8.55
CA ILE A 106 -0.31 10.55 -7.68
C ILE A 106 0.34 11.94 -7.61
N LYS A 107 1.67 12.01 -7.45
CA LYS A 107 2.41 13.28 -7.29
C LYS A 107 2.79 13.94 -8.61
N GLY A 108 2.77 13.19 -9.72
CA GLY A 108 3.19 13.64 -11.05
C GLY A 108 4.69 13.96 -11.16
N LYS A 109 5.50 13.54 -10.19
CA LYS A 109 6.94 13.84 -10.07
C LYS A 109 7.64 12.62 -9.51
N TRP A 110 8.88 12.41 -9.93
CA TRP A 110 9.71 11.39 -9.30
C TRP A 110 10.10 11.83 -7.89
N PRO A 111 10.22 10.93 -6.90
CA PRO A 111 10.55 11.30 -5.53
C PRO A 111 11.94 11.94 -5.39
N TRP A 112 12.88 11.67 -6.30
CA TRP A 112 14.17 12.38 -6.36
C TRP A 112 14.09 13.78 -7.00
N GLN A 113 12.91 14.22 -7.43
CA GLN A 113 12.65 15.58 -7.93
C GLN A 113 12.02 16.47 -6.87
N GLU A 114 11.89 16.03 -5.61
CA GLU A 114 11.58 16.94 -4.51
C GLU A 114 12.70 17.99 -4.41
N LYS A 115 12.38 19.20 -4.87
CA LYS A 115 13.26 20.36 -4.73
C LYS A 115 13.62 20.51 -3.26
N LYS A 116 14.92 20.47 -2.97
CA LYS A 116 15.49 21.16 -1.80
C LYS A 116 14.97 22.61 -1.85
N GLY A 117 13.96 22.89 -1.04
CA GLY A 117 13.50 24.23 -0.69
C GLY A 117 13.91 24.49 0.74
#